data_AF-A0A5A7P7T1-F1
#
_entry.id   AF-A0A5A7P7T1-F1
#
_cell.length_a   1.000
_cell.length_b   1.000
_cell.length_c   1.000
_cell.angle_alpha   90.00
_cell.angle_beta   90.00
_cell.angle_gamma   90.00
#
_symmetry.space_group_name_H-M   'P 1'
#
loop_
_entity.id
_entity.type
_entity.pdbx_description
1 polymer ?
#
loop_
_entity_poly.entity_id
_entity_poly.type
_entity_poly.pdbx_seq_one_letter_code
_entity_poly.pdbx_strand_id
1 'polypeptide(L)'
;MEIYLRALNSEDRETKTELVLRGKPLAEIGTKLLQSIKILEEGMVWEKPWKLLHSKHNSLNLEQRLQSVELPIRAMEHTLITSSSLSVQLLLDQQNISTLSQDLSAQLHNKFQKILPFQPSSKESPQKTTDESTTNLSLPHLPTFPTQNHEPSCFFFFSCIDTLLEIPNHPTKTKELQKIKSPTARKPKSRAQKLEPAIKYSVALGLSVLLGIILEKENACWAGLMVATSFTVGRPAVFTAANARGQGTAIGSVYGLVCCFLFHQPEIRLLAFLPWIVFTGFLKHSKMYGPAGGTSAAVAALFILGRHGYGPPNEFAIDRLTSVFIGLFCLVLVELAIQPVRAATLARRHLFLTLVSFQELLKEMRFCYGRGKNGLSSKFEEFREKQRVLKCLVQDAESEPDFWYLPFHGSCYKRVVGSFSNIANILFVATRNLEMLSGLKVCAVSLRRDLEEQLDYEMGVLLGTVDSLLEKMSSPRKSSEEADCEEMDGEVVQNSGLTLITEDEIRIAIGEDYEDSSDNEVVGERMDRYLKGVGFCISCLRKEMDQIEVCVKEIVGWGI
;
A
#
# COMPACT_ATOMS: atom_id res chain seq x y z
N MET A 1 -4.10 -16.59 13.52
CA MET A 1 -4.55 -16.27 14.90
C MET A 1 -3.67 -16.92 15.94
N GLU A 2 -3.52 -18.25 15.94
CA GLU A 2 -2.69 -18.95 16.93
C GLU A 2 -1.28 -18.37 17.11
N ILE A 3 -0.57 -18.10 16.01
CA ILE A 3 0.78 -17.51 16.04
C ILE A 3 0.78 -16.12 16.70
N TYR A 4 -0.22 -15.28 16.41
CA TYR A 4 -0.33 -13.93 16.97
C TYR A 4 -0.73 -13.93 18.45
N LEU A 5 -1.58 -14.88 18.87
CA LEU A 5 -1.94 -15.05 20.29
C LEU A 5 -0.75 -15.58 21.11
N ARG A 6 0.06 -16.49 20.56
CA ARG A 6 1.31 -16.91 21.20
C ARG A 6 2.31 -15.75 21.30
N ALA A 7 2.41 -14.91 20.27
CA ALA A 7 3.26 -13.72 20.30
C ALA A 7 2.77 -12.71 21.36
N LEU A 8 1.45 -12.55 21.53
CA LEU A 8 0.87 -11.73 22.59
C LEU A 8 1.28 -12.22 24.00
N ASN A 9 1.40 -13.54 24.20
CA ASN A 9 1.70 -14.13 25.50
C ASN A 9 3.19 -14.36 25.78
N SER A 10 4.05 -14.28 24.77
CA SER A 10 5.50 -14.37 25.00
C SER A 10 6.01 -13.18 25.81
N GLU A 11 7.04 -13.38 26.64
CA GLU A 11 7.64 -12.27 27.40
C GLU A 11 8.78 -11.60 26.64
N ASP A 12 9.59 -12.42 25.97
CA ASP A 12 10.80 -11.98 25.30
C ASP A 12 10.48 -11.33 23.94
N ARG A 13 11.02 -10.14 23.73
CA ARG A 13 10.90 -9.38 22.48
C ARG A 13 11.46 -10.16 21.29
N GLU A 14 12.52 -10.94 21.46
CA GLU A 14 13.06 -11.75 20.37
C GLU A 14 12.07 -12.82 19.94
N THR A 15 11.51 -13.58 20.89
CA THR A 15 10.48 -14.59 20.61
C THR A 15 9.20 -13.99 20.00
N LYS A 16 8.77 -12.80 20.45
CA LYS A 16 7.67 -12.04 19.82
C LYS A 16 7.95 -11.77 18.35
N THR A 17 9.13 -11.20 18.08
CA THR A 17 9.51 -10.87 16.71
C THR A 17 9.64 -12.11 15.85
N GLU A 18 10.19 -13.22 16.35
CA GLU A 18 10.29 -14.47 15.63
C GLU A 18 8.90 -15.04 15.27
N LEU A 19 7.96 -15.04 16.22
CA LEU A 19 6.60 -15.51 15.99
C LEU A 19 5.86 -14.62 14.97
N VAL A 20 6.01 -13.30 15.06
CA VAL A 20 5.45 -12.37 14.05
C VAL A 20 6.11 -12.59 12.68
N LEU A 21 7.43 -12.81 12.64
CA LEU A 21 8.16 -13.14 11.40
C LEU A 21 7.66 -14.43 10.76
N ARG A 22 7.27 -15.43 11.55
CA ARG A 22 6.67 -16.67 11.06
C ARG A 22 5.32 -16.45 10.36
N GLY A 23 4.61 -15.36 10.69
CA GLY A 23 3.38 -14.93 10.02
C GLY A 23 3.59 -14.20 8.69
N LYS A 24 4.77 -13.59 8.47
CA LYS A 24 5.06 -12.78 7.27
C LYS A 24 4.81 -13.49 5.93
N PRO A 25 5.13 -14.78 5.74
CA PRO A 25 4.84 -15.46 4.48
C PRO A 25 3.35 -15.42 4.11
N LEU A 26 2.45 -15.48 5.10
CA LEU A 26 1.01 -15.37 4.85
C LEU A 26 0.62 -13.95 4.41
N ALA A 27 1.21 -12.93 5.03
CA ALA A 27 1.00 -11.54 4.61
C ALA A 27 1.54 -11.29 3.18
N GLU A 28 2.68 -11.87 2.83
CA GLU A 28 3.23 -11.81 1.47
C GLU A 28 2.32 -12.51 0.44
N ILE A 29 1.75 -13.67 0.79
CA ILE A 29 0.78 -14.36 -0.06
C ILE A 29 -0.47 -13.49 -0.25
N GLY A 30 -1.00 -12.90 0.83
CA GLY A 30 -2.15 -12.01 0.79
C GLY A 30 -1.93 -10.79 -0.12
N THR A 31 -0.77 -10.14 -0.01
CA THR A 31 -0.41 -9.01 -0.88
C THR A 31 -0.25 -9.40 -2.34
N LYS A 32 0.41 -10.54 -2.63
CA LYS A 32 0.53 -11.08 -3.99
C LYS A 32 -0.84 -11.42 -4.59
N LEU A 33 -1.73 -11.97 -3.78
CA LEU A 33 -3.10 -12.28 -4.20
C LEU A 33 -3.87 -10.99 -4.52
N LEU A 34 -3.81 -9.98 -3.64
CA LEU A 34 -4.43 -8.67 -3.86
C LEU A 34 -3.92 -8.01 -5.15
N GLN A 35 -2.60 -8.06 -5.40
CA GLN A 35 -2.01 -7.55 -6.64
C GLN A 35 -2.48 -8.33 -7.86
N SER A 36 -2.55 -9.66 -7.76
CA SER A 36 -3.04 -10.50 -8.86
C SER A 36 -4.50 -10.21 -9.18
N ILE A 37 -5.35 -10.04 -8.17
CA ILE A 37 -6.75 -9.63 -8.34
C ILE A 37 -6.81 -8.29 -9.08
N LYS A 38 -6.02 -7.29 -8.69
CA LYS A 38 -5.98 -5.99 -9.39
C LYS A 38 -5.61 -6.12 -10.86
N ILE A 39 -4.55 -6.86 -11.16
CA ILE A 39 -4.07 -7.05 -12.54
C ILE A 39 -5.16 -7.75 -13.37
N LEU A 40 -5.80 -8.78 -12.81
CA LEU A 40 -6.89 -9.49 -13.47
C LEU A 40 -8.11 -8.59 -13.67
N GLU A 41 -8.48 -7.79 -12.68
CA GLU A 41 -9.59 -6.83 -12.80
C GLU A 41 -9.32 -5.77 -13.86
N GLU A 42 -8.13 -5.21 -13.91
CA GLU A 42 -7.71 -4.24 -14.93
C GLU A 42 -7.66 -4.87 -16.33
N GLY A 43 -7.20 -6.12 -16.45
CA GLY A 43 -7.20 -6.89 -17.70
C GLY A 43 -8.62 -7.20 -18.19
N MET A 44 -9.53 -7.57 -17.28
CA MET A 44 -10.93 -7.89 -17.59
C MET A 44 -11.73 -6.70 -18.12
N VAL A 45 -11.32 -5.45 -17.85
CA VAL A 45 -11.95 -4.24 -18.42
C VAL A 45 -11.91 -4.26 -19.95
N TRP A 46 -10.86 -4.84 -20.54
CA TRP A 46 -10.67 -4.92 -21.99
C TRP A 46 -11.48 -6.04 -22.64
N GLU A 47 -11.82 -7.09 -21.88
CA GLU A 47 -12.52 -8.26 -22.41
C GLU A 47 -14.03 -8.06 -22.56
N LYS A 48 -14.64 -7.08 -21.88
CA LYS A 48 -16.11 -6.88 -21.89
C LYS A 48 -16.51 -5.38 -21.87
N PRO A 49 -16.44 -4.68 -23.02
CA PRO A 49 -16.77 -3.24 -23.11
C PRO A 49 -18.20 -2.90 -22.66
N TRP A 50 -19.18 -3.82 -22.77
CA TRP A 50 -20.58 -3.57 -22.37
C TRP A 50 -20.86 -3.65 -20.86
N LYS A 51 -19.95 -4.21 -20.04
CA LYS A 51 -20.11 -4.22 -18.57
C LYS A 51 -19.74 -2.89 -17.90
N LEU A 52 -19.10 -1.95 -18.62
CA LEU A 52 -18.80 -0.60 -18.14
C LEU A 52 -20.06 0.19 -17.72
N LEU A 53 -21.24 -0.16 -18.26
CA LEU A 53 -22.50 0.51 -17.97
C LEU A 53 -23.30 -0.12 -16.81
N HIS A 54 -23.18 -1.43 -16.54
CA HIS A 54 -24.12 -2.13 -15.65
C HIS A 54 -23.51 -3.05 -14.59
N SER A 55 -22.17 -3.19 -14.50
CA SER A 55 -21.61 -4.09 -13.48
C SER A 55 -20.26 -3.59 -12.94
N LYS A 56 -20.27 -2.40 -12.32
CA LYS A 56 -19.18 -1.96 -11.41
C LYS A 56 -19.38 -2.41 -9.97
N HIS A 57 -20.46 -3.12 -9.67
CA HIS A 57 -20.85 -3.41 -8.29
C HIS A 57 -20.21 -4.66 -7.69
N ASN A 58 -19.58 -5.54 -8.47
CA ASN A 58 -19.06 -6.80 -7.92
C ASN A 58 -17.52 -6.88 -7.81
N SER A 59 -16.73 -6.24 -8.68
CA SER A 59 -15.25 -6.32 -8.63
C SER A 59 -14.66 -5.44 -7.51
N LEU A 60 -15.14 -4.19 -7.40
CA LEU A 60 -14.75 -3.27 -6.32
C LEU A 60 -14.94 -3.84 -4.90
N ASN A 61 -15.85 -4.81 -4.74
CA ASN A 61 -16.12 -5.43 -3.46
C ASN A 61 -15.04 -6.44 -3.03
N LEU A 62 -14.31 -7.08 -3.94
CA LEU A 62 -13.36 -8.13 -3.54
C LEU A 62 -12.07 -7.53 -3.01
N GLU A 63 -11.54 -6.50 -3.69
CA GLU A 63 -10.38 -5.76 -3.22
C GLU A 63 -10.64 -5.14 -1.83
N GLN A 64 -11.75 -4.44 -1.68
CA GLN A 64 -12.12 -3.79 -0.42
C GLN A 64 -12.32 -4.80 0.72
N ARG A 65 -12.93 -5.97 0.45
CA ARG A 65 -13.12 -7.03 1.44
C ARG A 65 -11.82 -7.69 1.86
N LEU A 66 -10.91 -7.95 0.92
CA LEU A 66 -9.60 -8.50 1.26
C LEU A 66 -8.80 -7.49 2.10
N GLN A 67 -8.92 -6.21 1.78
CA GLN A 67 -8.29 -5.13 2.54
C GLN A 67 -8.87 -4.94 3.94
N SER A 68 -10.18 -5.10 4.14
CA SER A 68 -10.79 -5.03 5.48
C SER A 68 -10.34 -6.17 6.41
N VAL A 69 -9.80 -7.26 5.85
CA VAL A 69 -9.18 -8.36 6.60
C VAL A 69 -7.70 -8.10 6.84
N GLU A 70 -6.98 -7.61 5.82
CA GLU A 70 -5.54 -7.40 5.91
C GLU A 70 -5.16 -6.26 6.87
N LEU A 71 -5.96 -5.19 6.92
CA LEU A 71 -5.67 -4.00 7.74
C LEU A 71 -5.63 -4.32 9.26
N PRO A 72 -6.64 -4.97 9.87
CA PRO A 72 -6.57 -5.35 11.28
C PRO A 72 -5.43 -6.33 11.58
N ILE A 73 -5.11 -7.25 10.67
CA ILE A 73 -4.00 -8.20 10.87
C ILE A 73 -2.67 -7.46 10.95
N ARG A 74 -2.43 -6.51 10.02
CA ARG A 74 -1.22 -5.68 10.07
C ARG A 74 -1.20 -4.75 11.28
N ALA A 75 -2.35 -4.28 11.74
CA ALA A 75 -2.45 -3.51 12.97
C ALA A 75 -2.05 -4.34 14.20
N MET A 76 -2.48 -5.61 14.27
CA MET A 76 -2.03 -6.56 15.31
C MET A 76 -0.52 -6.82 15.24
N GLU A 77 0.04 -6.98 14.05
CA GLU A 77 1.51 -7.15 13.90
C GLU A 77 2.27 -5.93 14.41
N HIS A 78 1.78 -4.72 14.09
CA HIS A 78 2.40 -3.47 14.53
C HIS A 78 2.39 -3.34 16.05
N THR A 79 1.31 -3.72 16.72
CA THR A 79 1.24 -3.64 18.19
C THR A 79 2.15 -4.63 18.87
N LEU A 80 2.22 -5.86 18.37
CA LEU A 80 3.10 -6.90 18.90
C LEU A 80 4.59 -6.52 18.78
N ILE A 81 4.97 -5.74 17.76
CA ILE A 81 6.34 -5.26 17.57
C ILE A 81 6.63 -4.01 18.44
N THR A 82 5.63 -3.16 18.66
CA THR A 82 5.80 -1.85 19.30
C THR A 82 5.76 -1.92 20.84
N SER A 83 5.13 -2.94 21.40
CA SER A 83 4.96 -3.13 22.85
C SER A 83 6.18 -3.81 23.48
N SER A 84 6.72 -3.23 24.57
CA SER A 84 7.96 -3.68 25.21
C SER A 84 7.78 -4.80 26.24
N SER A 85 6.57 -5.04 26.74
CA SER A 85 6.32 -6.01 27.80
C SER A 85 4.87 -6.45 27.85
N LEU A 86 4.37 -6.90 26.70
CA LEU A 86 3.04 -7.49 26.62
C LEU A 86 3.09 -8.90 27.25
N SER A 87 3.09 -8.98 28.59
CA SER A 87 3.01 -10.23 29.34
C SER A 87 1.59 -10.39 29.84
N VAL A 88 0.76 -11.08 29.07
CA VAL A 88 -0.55 -11.60 29.51
C VAL A 88 -0.35 -12.85 30.39
N GLN A 89 0.77 -12.95 31.11
CA GLN A 89 1.15 -14.12 31.92
C GLN A 89 0.12 -14.43 33.01
N LEU A 90 -0.68 -13.44 33.42
CA LEU A 90 -1.69 -13.60 34.45
C LEU A 90 -3.07 -14.01 33.93
N LEU A 91 -3.27 -14.17 32.61
CA LEU A 91 -4.61 -14.14 32.00
C LEU A 91 -5.01 -15.41 31.25
N LEU A 92 -4.11 -16.14 30.61
CA LEU A 92 -4.45 -17.40 29.91
C LEU A 92 -3.40 -18.48 30.17
N ASP A 93 -3.81 -19.50 30.92
CA ASP A 93 -3.09 -20.78 31.00
C ASP A 93 -2.86 -21.33 29.57
N GLN A 94 -1.76 -22.07 29.34
CA GLN A 94 -1.38 -22.51 27.98
C GLN A 94 -2.50 -23.32 27.29
N GLN A 95 -3.30 -24.02 28.09
CA GLN A 95 -4.52 -24.72 27.67
C GLN A 95 -5.60 -23.76 27.14
N ASN A 96 -5.83 -22.63 27.81
CA ASN A 96 -6.85 -21.63 27.46
C ASN A 96 -6.51 -20.86 26.19
N ILE A 97 -5.22 -20.66 25.89
CA ILE A 97 -4.79 -20.03 24.62
C ILE A 97 -5.17 -20.92 23.44
N SER A 98 -4.97 -22.23 23.58
CA SER A 98 -5.27 -23.20 22.53
C SER A 98 -6.77 -23.27 22.26
N THR A 99 -7.61 -23.25 23.29
CA THR A 99 -9.07 -23.28 23.16
C THR A 99 -9.62 -21.98 22.59
N LEU A 100 -9.15 -20.82 23.08
CA LEU A 100 -9.52 -19.50 22.54
C LEU A 100 -9.06 -19.32 21.09
N SER A 101 -7.86 -19.79 20.76
CA SER A 101 -7.36 -19.78 19.38
C SER A 101 -8.21 -20.68 18.47
N GLN A 102 -8.59 -21.87 18.94
CA GLN A 102 -9.45 -22.78 18.19
C GLN A 102 -10.83 -22.15 17.95
N ASP A 103 -11.45 -21.58 18.98
CA ASP A 103 -12.75 -20.92 18.87
C ASP A 103 -12.72 -19.72 17.92
N LEU A 104 -11.75 -18.80 18.10
CA LEU A 104 -11.57 -17.67 17.18
C LEU A 104 -11.28 -18.13 15.75
N SER A 105 -10.50 -19.20 15.57
CA SER A 105 -10.23 -19.75 14.24
C SER A 105 -11.48 -20.35 13.61
N ALA A 106 -12.34 -21.01 14.39
CA ALA A 106 -13.62 -21.55 13.93
C ALA A 106 -14.60 -20.43 13.55
N GLN A 107 -14.68 -19.38 14.35
CA GLN A 107 -15.51 -18.21 14.05
C GLN A 107 -15.06 -17.48 12.78
N LEU A 108 -13.76 -17.23 12.65
CA LEU A 108 -13.18 -16.63 11.44
C LEU A 108 -13.38 -17.54 10.22
N HIS A 109 -13.17 -18.85 10.36
CA HIS A 109 -13.39 -19.81 9.28
C HIS A 109 -14.85 -19.80 8.80
N ASN A 110 -15.81 -19.87 9.73
CA ASN A 110 -17.24 -19.79 9.43
C ASN A 110 -17.63 -18.46 8.77
N LYS A 111 -17.02 -17.35 9.18
CA LYS A 111 -17.21 -16.04 8.54
C LYS A 111 -16.64 -16.03 7.12
N PHE A 112 -15.40 -16.45 6.92
CA PHE A 112 -14.77 -16.48 5.59
C PHE A 112 -15.46 -17.44 4.63
N GLN A 113 -15.99 -18.56 5.11
CA GLN A 113 -16.78 -19.48 4.30
C GLN A 113 -18.09 -18.84 3.81
N LYS A 114 -18.76 -18.05 4.65
CA LYS A 114 -19.96 -17.27 4.26
C LYS A 114 -19.65 -16.13 3.29
N ILE A 115 -18.39 -15.68 3.22
CA ILE A 115 -17.92 -14.57 2.39
C ILE A 115 -17.61 -15.02 0.95
N LEU A 116 -17.29 -16.31 0.72
CA LEU A 116 -16.92 -16.86 -0.59
C LEU A 116 -18.17 -17.12 -1.47
N PRO A 117 -18.34 -16.42 -2.62
CA PRO A 117 -19.50 -16.62 -3.48
C PRO A 117 -19.41 -17.87 -4.39
N PHE A 118 -18.38 -18.70 -4.22
CA PHE A 118 -18.12 -19.87 -5.07
C PHE A 118 -17.88 -21.11 -4.22
N GLN A 119 -18.95 -21.81 -3.88
CA GLN A 119 -18.88 -23.24 -3.62
C GLN A 119 -19.96 -23.93 -4.47
N PRO A 120 -19.61 -24.91 -5.32
CA PRO A 120 -20.61 -25.72 -6.01
C PRO A 120 -21.33 -26.56 -4.96
N SER A 121 -22.63 -26.32 -4.78
CA SER A 121 -23.43 -27.02 -3.78
C SER A 121 -23.40 -28.54 -4.02
N SER A 122 -22.79 -29.30 -3.12
CA SER A 122 -23.21 -30.68 -2.91
C SER A 122 -24.57 -30.63 -2.23
N LYS A 123 -25.60 -31.06 -2.96
CA LYS A 123 -26.95 -31.21 -2.41
C LYS A 123 -26.92 -32.29 -1.34
N GLU A 124 -27.07 -31.89 -0.08
CA GLU A 124 -27.73 -32.71 0.92
C GLU A 124 -28.55 -31.79 1.83
N SER A 125 -29.86 -31.98 1.77
CA SER A 125 -30.87 -31.36 2.63
C SER A 125 -30.74 -31.95 4.04
N PRO A 126 -30.96 -31.15 5.11
CA PRO A 126 -32.25 -31.32 5.76
C PRO A 126 -32.92 -30.02 6.25
N GLN A 127 -34.25 -30.04 6.05
CA GLN A 127 -35.35 -29.53 6.88
C GLN A 127 -35.33 -28.10 7.44
N LYS A 128 -36.38 -27.37 7.01
CA LYS A 128 -36.91 -26.16 7.61
C LYS A 128 -37.36 -26.41 9.06
N THR A 129 -36.79 -25.64 9.98
CA THR A 129 -37.52 -25.14 11.16
C THR A 129 -37.35 -23.63 11.21
N THR A 130 -38.49 -22.96 11.08
CA THR A 130 -38.72 -21.56 11.41
C THR A 130 -38.24 -21.29 12.82
N ASP A 131 -37.33 -20.33 12.99
CA ASP A 131 -37.29 -19.35 14.09
C ASP A 131 -36.12 -18.39 13.82
N GLU A 132 -36.43 -17.24 13.20
CA GLU A 132 -35.53 -16.09 13.13
C GLU A 132 -35.43 -15.46 14.52
N SER A 133 -34.60 -16.02 15.39
CA SER A 133 -33.99 -15.27 16.48
C SER A 133 -32.64 -14.75 16.01
N THR A 134 -32.57 -13.44 15.73
CA THR A 134 -31.32 -12.68 15.66
C THR A 134 -30.58 -12.78 16.98
N THR A 135 -29.84 -13.88 17.18
CA THR A 135 -28.84 -13.97 18.24
C THR A 135 -27.64 -13.16 17.80
N ASN A 136 -27.44 -12.04 18.47
CA ASN A 136 -26.23 -11.24 18.38
C ASN A 136 -25.03 -12.17 18.54
N LEU A 137 -24.20 -12.30 17.51
CA LEU A 137 -22.93 -13.04 17.60
C LEU A 137 -21.99 -12.23 18.48
N SER A 138 -22.08 -12.44 19.80
CA SER A 138 -21.07 -12.03 20.76
C SER A 138 -19.91 -13.01 20.73
N LEU A 139 -18.69 -12.48 20.84
CA LEU A 139 -17.53 -13.21 21.31
C LEU A 139 -17.99 -14.10 22.51
N PRO A 140 -17.55 -15.37 22.66
CA PRO A 140 -17.69 -16.02 23.94
C PRO A 140 -17.09 -15.11 25.00
N HIS A 141 -17.80 -14.98 26.13
CA HIS A 141 -17.38 -14.23 27.30
C HIS A 141 -15.86 -14.39 27.48
N LEU A 142 -15.13 -13.35 27.12
CA LEU A 142 -13.71 -13.28 27.40
C LEU A 142 -13.66 -13.22 28.94
N PRO A 143 -12.91 -14.12 29.61
CA PRO A 143 -12.97 -14.24 31.06
C PRO A 143 -12.72 -12.87 31.68
N THR A 144 -13.59 -12.51 32.62
CA THR A 144 -13.61 -11.28 33.41
C THR A 144 -12.18 -10.83 33.68
N PHE A 145 -11.78 -9.71 33.09
CA PHE A 145 -10.42 -9.20 33.19
C PHE A 145 -10.25 -8.55 34.57
N PRO A 146 -9.35 -9.02 35.46
CA PRO A 146 -9.08 -8.31 36.70
C PRO A 146 -8.37 -6.99 36.38
N THR A 147 -8.98 -5.89 36.79
CA THR A 147 -8.79 -4.51 36.32
C THR A 147 -7.61 -3.73 36.92
N GLN A 148 -6.56 -4.39 37.39
CA GLN A 148 -5.38 -3.69 37.92
C GLN A 148 -4.12 -4.08 37.14
N ASN A 149 -3.63 -3.16 36.29
CA ASN A 149 -2.30 -3.12 35.65
C ASN A 149 -2.16 -3.61 34.18
N HIS A 150 -3.17 -3.46 33.31
CA HIS A 150 -3.03 -3.88 31.90
C HIS A 150 -2.49 -2.81 30.95
N GLU A 151 -1.59 -3.21 30.05
CA GLU A 151 -1.00 -2.36 29.00
C GLU A 151 -2.07 -2.02 27.92
N PRO A 152 -2.26 -0.75 27.52
CA PRO A 152 -3.23 -0.32 26.50
C PRO A 152 -3.12 -1.05 25.14
N SER A 153 -1.95 -1.61 24.85
CA SER A 153 -1.65 -2.42 23.66
C SER A 153 -2.47 -3.71 23.58
N CYS A 154 -2.79 -4.35 24.72
CA CYS A 154 -3.65 -5.53 24.79
C CYS A 154 -5.07 -5.22 24.32
N PHE A 155 -5.65 -4.11 24.79
CA PHE A 155 -7.00 -3.69 24.43
C PHE A 155 -7.12 -3.38 22.94
N PHE A 156 -6.11 -2.72 22.37
CA PHE A 156 -6.04 -2.52 20.92
C PHE A 156 -5.95 -3.84 20.14
N PHE A 157 -5.14 -4.80 20.61
CA PHE A 157 -5.02 -6.11 19.95
C PHE A 157 -6.37 -6.83 19.89
N PHE A 158 -7.13 -6.87 21.00
CA PHE A 158 -8.46 -7.46 21.02
C PHE A 158 -9.48 -6.67 20.19
N SER A 159 -9.38 -5.33 20.16
CA SER A 159 -10.18 -4.49 19.25
C SER A 159 -9.92 -4.81 17.77
N CYS A 160 -8.69 -5.18 17.39
CA CYS A 160 -8.40 -5.66 16.03
C CYS A 160 -9.10 -6.99 15.73
N ILE A 161 -9.19 -7.88 16.72
CA ILE A 161 -9.94 -9.15 16.60
C ILE A 161 -11.44 -8.87 16.45
N ASP A 162 -11.99 -7.98 17.27
CA ASP A 162 -13.40 -7.56 17.17
C ASP A 162 -13.67 -6.98 15.77
N THR A 163 -12.77 -6.14 15.26
CA THR A 163 -12.86 -5.58 13.90
C THR A 163 -12.86 -6.67 12.82
N LEU A 164 -12.05 -7.73 12.97
CA LEU A 164 -12.03 -8.87 12.05
C LEU A 164 -13.32 -9.69 12.10
N LEU A 165 -13.86 -9.88 13.30
CA LEU A 165 -15.10 -10.62 13.51
C LEU A 165 -16.31 -9.83 13.04
N GLU A 166 -16.28 -8.51 13.06
CA GLU A 166 -17.39 -7.65 12.64
C GLU A 166 -17.44 -7.31 11.15
N ILE A 167 -16.50 -7.82 10.34
CA ILE A 167 -16.49 -7.57 8.89
C ILE A 167 -17.86 -7.97 8.30
N PRO A 168 -18.60 -7.03 7.66
CA PRO A 168 -19.98 -7.27 7.25
C PRO A 168 -20.07 -8.37 6.16
N ASN A 169 -21.01 -9.31 6.37
CA ASN A 169 -21.23 -10.46 5.49
C ASN A 169 -21.94 -10.10 4.17
N HIS A 170 -22.56 -8.92 4.08
CA HIS A 170 -23.25 -8.44 2.88
C HIS A 170 -22.87 -6.99 2.58
N PRO A 171 -22.85 -6.57 1.29
CA PRO A 171 -22.82 -5.16 0.98
C PRO A 171 -24.05 -4.53 1.62
N THR A 172 -23.84 -3.58 2.53
CA THR A 172 -24.91 -2.76 3.09
C THR A 172 -25.68 -2.21 1.90
N LYS A 173 -26.92 -2.67 1.72
CA LYS A 173 -27.86 -2.01 0.83
C LYS A 173 -28.14 -0.66 1.45
N THR A 174 -27.33 0.34 1.13
CA THR A 174 -27.64 1.75 1.41
C THR A 174 -28.81 2.12 0.51
N LYS A 175 -30.01 1.71 0.92
CA LYS A 175 -31.26 1.99 0.21
C LYS A 175 -31.80 3.40 0.47
N GLU A 176 -31.12 4.22 1.28
CA GLU A 176 -31.61 5.58 1.59
C GLU A 176 -30.68 6.74 1.22
N LEU A 177 -29.54 6.51 0.55
CA LEU A 177 -28.68 7.59 0.03
C LEU A 177 -28.76 7.70 -1.51
N GLN A 178 -29.96 7.60 -2.07
CA GLN A 178 -30.21 7.76 -3.52
C GLN A 178 -31.24 8.83 -3.90
N LYS A 179 -31.69 9.67 -2.97
CA LYS A 179 -32.30 10.95 -3.33
C LYS A 179 -31.34 12.06 -2.95
N ILE A 180 -31.11 12.99 -3.88
CA ILE A 180 -30.09 14.06 -3.84
C ILE A 180 -28.69 13.58 -4.29
N LYS A 181 -28.59 13.20 -5.58
CA LYS A 181 -27.43 13.60 -6.39
C LYS A 181 -27.92 14.65 -7.37
N SER A 182 -27.64 15.91 -7.07
CA SER A 182 -27.51 16.93 -8.10
C SER A 182 -26.40 16.49 -9.07
N PRO A 183 -26.47 16.84 -10.36
CA PRO A 183 -25.48 16.44 -11.35
C PRO A 183 -24.21 17.28 -11.16
N THR A 184 -23.44 16.98 -10.12
CA THR A 184 -22.07 17.50 -10.01
C THR A 184 -21.24 16.76 -11.05
N ALA A 185 -20.92 17.53 -12.09
CA ALA A 185 -20.07 17.17 -13.20
C ALA A 185 -18.95 16.23 -12.77
N ARG A 186 -18.94 15.03 -13.37
CA ARG A 186 -17.74 14.20 -13.44
C ARG A 186 -16.64 15.09 -13.99
N LYS A 187 -15.72 15.56 -13.14
CA LYS A 187 -14.45 16.08 -13.62
C LYS A 187 -13.82 14.93 -14.42
N PRO A 188 -13.64 15.07 -15.74
CA PRO A 188 -12.96 14.04 -16.50
C PRO A 188 -11.58 13.87 -15.86
N LYS A 189 -11.19 12.65 -15.47
CA LYS A 189 -9.77 12.33 -15.26
C LYS A 189 -9.07 12.84 -16.52
N SER A 190 -8.26 13.88 -16.36
CA SER A 190 -7.93 14.76 -17.47
C SER A 190 -7.24 13.96 -18.57
N ARG A 191 -7.78 14.04 -19.79
CA ARG A 191 -7.16 13.53 -21.02
C ARG A 191 -5.68 13.96 -21.13
N ALA A 192 -5.34 15.10 -20.51
CA ALA A 192 -3.99 15.64 -20.38
C ALA A 192 -2.96 14.67 -19.79
N GLN A 193 -3.29 13.87 -18.76
CA GLN A 193 -2.31 12.94 -18.16
C GLN A 193 -1.89 11.79 -19.09
N LYS A 194 -2.73 11.44 -20.08
CA LYS A 194 -2.40 10.43 -21.10
C LYS A 194 -1.81 11.02 -22.37
N LEU A 195 -2.01 12.32 -22.60
CA LEU A 195 -1.57 13.00 -23.81
C LEU A 195 -0.08 13.37 -23.73
N GLU A 196 0.40 13.79 -22.56
CA GLU A 196 1.81 14.13 -22.33
C GLU A 196 2.79 13.00 -22.73
N PRO A 197 2.64 11.74 -22.24
CA PRO A 197 3.55 10.68 -22.65
C PRO A 197 3.39 10.35 -24.15
N ALA A 198 2.17 10.34 -24.68
CA ALA A 198 1.94 10.04 -26.10
C ALA A 198 2.64 11.05 -27.02
N ILE A 199 2.66 12.34 -26.67
CA ILE A 199 3.38 13.38 -27.40
C ILE A 199 4.88 13.13 -27.34
N LYS A 200 5.45 12.89 -26.15
CA LYS A 200 6.89 12.61 -25.99
C LYS A 200 7.33 11.43 -26.85
N TYR A 201 6.60 10.31 -26.80
CA TYR A 201 6.91 9.14 -27.62
C TYR A 201 6.73 9.40 -29.12
N SER A 202 5.72 10.17 -29.54
CA SER A 202 5.54 10.53 -30.95
C SER A 202 6.68 11.39 -31.46
N VAL A 203 7.17 12.35 -30.66
CA VAL A 203 8.31 13.18 -31.01
C VAL A 203 9.59 12.36 -31.04
N ALA A 204 9.83 11.50 -30.04
CA ALA A 204 10.99 10.60 -30.01
C ALA A 204 10.99 9.64 -31.21
N LEU A 205 9.82 9.10 -31.58
CA LEU A 205 9.67 8.21 -32.73
C LEU A 205 9.96 8.95 -34.04
N GLY A 206 9.38 10.14 -34.22
CA GLY A 206 9.61 10.96 -35.40
C GLY A 206 11.08 11.37 -35.53
N LEU A 207 11.70 11.81 -34.43
CA LEU A 207 13.12 12.18 -34.38
C LEU A 207 14.02 10.98 -34.67
N SER A 208 13.70 9.81 -34.10
CA SER A 208 14.45 8.58 -34.30
C SER A 208 14.40 8.09 -35.74
N VAL A 209 13.23 8.13 -36.39
CA VAL A 209 13.11 7.78 -37.80
C VAL A 209 13.83 8.81 -38.67
N LEU A 210 13.71 10.11 -38.38
CA LEU A 210 14.38 11.17 -39.12
C LEU A 210 15.91 11.02 -39.07
N LEU A 211 16.48 10.86 -37.87
CA LEU A 211 17.92 10.64 -37.69
C LEU A 211 18.38 9.30 -38.27
N GLY A 212 17.56 8.26 -38.18
CA GLY A 212 17.81 6.98 -38.84
C GLY A 212 17.87 7.11 -40.37
N ILE A 213 16.98 7.90 -40.99
CA ILE A 213 17.00 8.15 -42.45
C ILE A 213 18.27 8.93 -42.84
N ILE A 214 18.67 9.92 -42.04
CA ILE A 214 19.85 10.74 -42.32
C ILE A 214 21.14 9.92 -42.22
N LEU A 215 21.26 9.06 -41.20
CA LEU A 215 22.50 8.35 -40.87
C LEU A 215 22.61 6.98 -41.56
N GLU A 216 21.53 6.20 -41.60
CA GLU A 216 21.54 4.81 -42.08
C GLU A 216 20.66 4.55 -43.31
N LYS A 217 19.85 5.53 -43.73
CA LYS A 217 18.93 5.48 -44.90
C LYS A 217 17.99 4.27 -44.94
N GLU A 218 18.48 3.09 -45.32
CA GLU A 218 17.73 1.85 -45.52
C GLU A 218 17.28 1.21 -44.19
N ASN A 219 18.04 1.40 -43.12
CA ASN A 219 17.80 0.76 -41.83
C ASN A 219 17.03 1.64 -40.82
N ALA A 220 16.58 2.83 -41.23
CA ALA A 220 15.93 3.80 -40.35
C ALA A 220 14.70 3.28 -39.58
N CYS A 221 13.97 2.31 -40.16
CA CYS A 221 12.83 1.66 -39.52
C CYS A 221 13.21 0.98 -38.19
N TRP A 222 14.46 0.53 -38.06
CA TRP A 222 14.96 -0.16 -36.88
C TRP A 222 15.13 0.77 -35.68
N ALA A 223 15.56 2.02 -35.92
CA ALA A 223 15.62 3.06 -34.91
C ALA A 223 14.20 3.38 -34.39
N GLY A 224 13.25 3.60 -35.30
CA GLY A 224 11.85 3.81 -34.93
C GLY A 224 11.23 2.63 -34.17
N LEU A 225 11.54 1.39 -34.59
CA LEU A 225 11.09 0.18 -33.90
C LEU A 225 11.59 0.14 -32.44
N MET A 226 12.81 0.61 -32.16
CA MET A 226 13.30 0.67 -30.78
C MET A 226 12.50 1.64 -29.92
N VAL A 227 12.12 2.80 -30.45
CA VAL A 227 11.26 3.74 -29.72
C VAL A 227 9.86 3.17 -29.53
N ALA A 228 9.29 2.55 -30.56
CA ALA A 228 7.95 1.96 -30.51
C ALA A 228 7.85 0.78 -29.52
N THR A 229 8.82 -0.14 -29.55
CA THR A 229 8.92 -1.24 -28.57
C THR A 229 9.30 -0.74 -27.17
N SER A 230 9.77 0.51 -27.07
CA SER A 230 10.08 1.12 -25.80
C SER A 230 8.86 1.64 -25.05
N PHE A 231 7.73 1.80 -25.72
CA PHE A 231 6.50 2.29 -25.13
C PHE A 231 5.95 1.30 -24.10
N THR A 232 6.00 1.69 -22.82
CA THR A 232 5.31 0.98 -21.74
C THR A 232 4.34 1.95 -21.07
N VAL A 233 3.06 1.60 -21.07
CA VAL A 233 2.03 2.40 -20.40
C VAL A 233 2.29 2.40 -18.90
N GLY A 234 2.53 3.57 -18.31
CA GLY A 234 2.51 3.76 -16.85
C GLY A 234 3.80 3.48 -16.08
N ARG A 235 4.98 3.51 -16.72
CA ARG A 235 6.27 3.43 -15.98
C ARG A 235 7.15 4.67 -16.24
N PRO A 236 7.51 5.46 -15.21
CA PRO A 236 8.28 6.70 -15.37
C PRO A 236 9.81 6.51 -15.40
N ALA A 237 10.36 5.32 -15.13
CA ALA A 237 11.82 5.08 -15.16
C ALA A 237 12.35 4.86 -16.59
N VAL A 238 12.31 5.89 -17.44
CA VAL A 238 12.70 5.80 -18.85
C VAL A 238 14.18 5.48 -19.01
N PHE A 239 15.04 6.05 -18.16
CA PHE A 239 16.49 5.82 -18.22
C PHE A 239 16.90 4.39 -17.86
N THR A 240 16.38 3.84 -16.76
CA THR A 240 16.68 2.45 -16.36
C THR A 240 16.17 1.47 -17.40
N ALA A 241 14.96 1.69 -17.92
CA ALA A 241 14.39 0.85 -18.98
C ALA A 241 15.18 0.97 -20.30
N ALA A 242 15.59 2.17 -20.70
CA ALA A 242 16.38 2.42 -21.90
C ALA A 242 17.78 1.77 -21.80
N ASN A 243 18.47 1.94 -20.67
CA ASN A 243 19.77 1.32 -20.42
C ASN A 243 19.67 -0.21 -20.42
N ALA A 244 18.70 -0.77 -19.68
CA ALA A 244 18.46 -2.21 -19.67
C ALA A 244 18.18 -2.77 -21.08
N ARG A 245 17.40 -2.05 -21.91
CA ARG A 245 17.13 -2.41 -23.30
C ARG A 245 18.35 -2.31 -24.20
N GLY A 246 19.16 -1.27 -24.04
CA GLY A 246 20.42 -1.13 -24.78
C GLY A 246 21.36 -2.29 -24.50
N GLN A 247 21.58 -2.60 -23.22
CA GLN A 247 22.43 -3.72 -22.81
C GLN A 247 21.86 -5.07 -23.26
N GLY A 248 20.55 -5.29 -23.08
CA GLY A 248 19.88 -6.50 -23.53
C GLY A 248 20.03 -6.70 -25.05
N THR A 249 19.79 -5.64 -25.83
CA THR A 249 19.96 -5.67 -27.28
C THR A 249 21.39 -6.01 -27.69
N ALA A 250 22.40 -5.41 -27.04
CA ALA A 250 23.80 -5.72 -27.30
C ALA A 250 24.15 -7.19 -27.02
N ILE A 251 23.74 -7.69 -25.86
CA ILE A 251 23.96 -9.08 -25.44
C ILE A 251 23.28 -10.06 -26.42
N GLY A 252 22.02 -9.80 -26.79
CA GLY A 252 21.30 -10.59 -27.78
C GLY A 252 21.94 -10.54 -29.17
N SER A 253 22.45 -9.39 -29.58
CA SER A 253 23.13 -9.25 -30.86
C SER A 253 24.43 -10.04 -30.94
N VAL A 254 25.25 -9.99 -29.89
CA VAL A 254 26.48 -10.80 -29.81
C VAL A 254 26.16 -12.28 -29.84
N TYR A 255 25.15 -12.73 -29.08
CA TYR A 255 24.73 -14.13 -29.10
C TYR A 255 24.26 -14.58 -30.49
N GLY A 256 23.41 -13.79 -31.14
CA GLY A 256 22.92 -14.08 -32.49
C GLY A 256 24.06 -14.19 -33.50
N LEU A 257 25.08 -13.34 -33.38
CA LEU A 257 26.26 -13.34 -34.24
C LEU A 257 27.11 -14.60 -34.02
N VAL A 258 27.38 -14.98 -32.77
CA VAL A 258 28.09 -16.22 -32.43
C VAL A 258 27.35 -17.44 -33.00
N CYS A 259 26.03 -17.50 -32.84
CA CYS A 259 25.22 -18.58 -33.40
C CYS A 259 25.19 -18.60 -34.93
N CYS A 260 25.24 -17.44 -35.60
CA CYS A 260 25.38 -17.37 -37.06
C CYS A 260 26.70 -17.96 -37.57
N PHE A 261 27.80 -17.81 -36.80
CA PHE A 261 29.10 -18.38 -37.15
C PHE A 261 29.18 -19.88 -36.84
N LEU A 262 28.61 -20.32 -35.72
CA LEU A 262 28.63 -21.73 -35.32
C LEU A 262 27.69 -22.59 -36.19
N PHE A 263 26.52 -22.07 -36.57
CA PHE A 263 25.51 -22.81 -37.30
C PHE A 263 25.27 -22.18 -38.66
N HIS A 264 25.63 -22.87 -39.74
CA HIS A 264 25.46 -22.36 -41.11
C HIS A 264 24.04 -22.60 -41.67
N GLN A 265 23.36 -23.66 -41.22
CA GLN A 265 22.00 -23.97 -41.65
C GLN A 265 20.95 -23.16 -40.86
N PRO A 266 19.98 -22.52 -41.54
CA PRO A 266 18.99 -21.67 -40.89
C PRO A 266 18.09 -22.41 -39.89
N GLU A 267 17.78 -23.67 -40.15
CA GLU A 267 16.96 -24.53 -39.28
C GLU A 267 17.66 -24.80 -37.93
N ILE A 268 18.97 -25.04 -37.97
CA ILE A 268 19.79 -25.29 -36.77
C ILE A 268 20.01 -24.00 -35.99
N ARG A 269 20.08 -22.83 -36.65
CA ARG A 269 20.16 -21.52 -36.00
C ARG A 269 18.95 -21.24 -35.12
N LEU A 270 17.76 -21.58 -35.58
CA LEU A 270 16.53 -21.44 -34.80
C LEU A 270 16.52 -22.40 -33.60
N LEU A 271 17.07 -23.60 -33.76
CA LEU A 271 17.21 -24.54 -32.64
C LEU A 271 18.18 -24.02 -31.57
N ALA A 272 19.25 -23.32 -31.98
CA ALA A 272 20.19 -22.64 -31.09
C ALA A 272 19.55 -21.47 -30.31
N PHE A 273 18.32 -21.07 -30.63
CA PHE A 273 17.58 -20.07 -29.86
C PHE A 273 16.96 -20.67 -28.58
N LEU A 274 16.72 -21.98 -28.50
CA LEU A 274 16.08 -22.60 -27.33
C LEU A 274 16.86 -22.39 -26.01
N PRO A 275 18.19 -22.62 -25.95
CA PRO A 275 18.97 -22.30 -24.76
C PRO A 275 18.94 -20.80 -24.43
N TRP A 276 18.87 -19.94 -25.45
CA TRP A 276 18.80 -18.49 -25.28
C TRP A 276 17.49 -18.03 -24.65
N ILE A 277 16.35 -18.65 -24.99
CA ILE A 277 15.07 -18.35 -24.34
C ILE A 277 15.14 -18.63 -22.84
N VAL A 278 15.79 -19.74 -22.43
CA VAL A 278 15.97 -20.06 -21.01
C VAL A 278 16.85 -19.00 -20.34
N PHE A 279 17.99 -18.66 -20.95
CA PHE A 279 18.91 -17.64 -20.42
C PHE A 279 18.26 -16.25 -20.31
N THR A 280 17.55 -15.81 -21.34
CA THR A 280 16.82 -14.53 -21.33
C THR A 280 15.65 -14.54 -20.34
N GLY A 281 15.08 -15.73 -20.05
CA GLY A 281 14.16 -15.95 -18.94
C GLY A 281 14.79 -15.60 -17.59
N PHE A 282 16.04 -15.99 -17.34
CA PHE A 282 16.78 -15.56 -16.14
C PHE A 282 17.07 -14.05 -16.15
N LEU A 283 17.53 -13.50 -17.28
CA LEU A 283 17.78 -12.05 -17.41
C LEU A 283 16.52 -11.22 -17.10
N LYS A 284 15.35 -11.68 -17.55
CA LYS A 284 14.05 -11.03 -17.33
C LYS A 284 13.73 -10.86 -15.83
N HIS A 285 14.16 -11.80 -15.00
CA HIS A 285 13.93 -11.79 -13.55
C HIS A 285 15.10 -11.21 -12.75
N SER A 286 16.21 -10.88 -13.42
CA SER A 286 17.37 -10.26 -12.77
C SER A 286 17.07 -8.81 -12.35
N LYS A 287 17.65 -8.38 -11.24
CA LYS A 287 17.56 -6.97 -10.79
C LYS A 287 18.25 -6.00 -11.75
N MET A 288 19.30 -6.46 -12.45
CA MET A 288 20.12 -5.62 -13.32
C MET A 288 19.47 -5.34 -14.68
N TYR A 289 18.89 -6.36 -15.33
CA TYR A 289 18.30 -6.24 -16.67
C TYR A 289 16.78 -6.10 -16.65
N GLY A 290 16.13 -6.72 -15.65
CA GLY A 290 14.68 -6.73 -15.51
C GLY A 290 13.93 -7.19 -16.76
N PRO A 291 12.61 -6.94 -16.81
CA PRO A 291 11.79 -7.39 -17.93
C PRO A 291 12.20 -6.77 -19.27
N ALA A 292 12.63 -5.52 -19.28
CA ALA A 292 12.96 -4.77 -20.49
C ALA A 292 14.29 -5.24 -21.13
N GLY A 293 15.30 -5.54 -20.32
CA GLY A 293 16.56 -6.10 -20.79
C GLY A 293 16.43 -7.56 -21.24
N GLY A 294 15.68 -8.39 -20.50
CA GLY A 294 15.44 -9.78 -20.89
C GLY A 294 14.69 -9.92 -22.21
N THR A 295 13.62 -9.14 -22.42
CA THR A 295 12.85 -9.19 -23.68
C THR A 295 13.64 -8.63 -24.86
N SER A 296 14.37 -7.53 -24.68
CA SER A 296 15.22 -6.98 -25.73
C SER A 296 16.36 -7.92 -26.13
N ALA A 297 16.97 -8.64 -25.19
CA ALA A 297 17.97 -9.67 -25.48
C ALA A 297 17.42 -10.85 -26.28
N ALA A 298 16.21 -11.31 -25.96
CA ALA A 298 15.53 -12.36 -26.72
C ALA A 298 15.22 -11.89 -28.14
N VAL A 299 14.63 -10.70 -28.27
CA VAL A 299 14.21 -10.13 -29.56
C VAL A 299 15.41 -9.82 -30.46
N ALA A 300 16.52 -9.29 -29.91
CA ALA A 300 17.71 -8.98 -30.68
C ALA A 300 18.38 -10.22 -31.27
N ALA A 301 18.52 -11.29 -30.47
CA ALA A 301 19.04 -12.56 -30.97
C ALA A 301 18.12 -13.18 -32.03
N LEU A 302 16.80 -13.09 -31.83
CA LEU A 302 15.81 -13.59 -32.79
C LEU A 302 15.95 -12.90 -34.16
N PHE A 303 16.13 -11.57 -34.18
CA PHE A 303 16.28 -10.83 -35.44
C PHE A 303 17.52 -11.23 -36.23
N ILE A 304 18.66 -11.49 -35.57
CA ILE A 304 19.89 -11.89 -36.26
C ILE A 304 19.83 -13.35 -36.71
N LEU A 305 19.21 -14.24 -35.92
CA LEU A 305 19.08 -15.65 -36.27
C LEU A 305 18.03 -15.92 -37.34
N GLY A 306 16.93 -15.16 -37.32
CA GLY A 306 15.82 -15.26 -38.27
C GLY A 306 16.06 -14.54 -39.60
N ARG A 307 17.24 -13.94 -39.82
CA ARG A 307 17.54 -13.20 -41.06
C ARG A 307 17.64 -14.14 -42.26
N HIS A 308 17.06 -13.73 -43.38
CA HIS A 308 17.27 -14.32 -44.70
C HIS A 308 17.59 -13.20 -45.69
N GLY A 309 18.69 -13.33 -46.45
CA GLY A 309 19.04 -12.38 -47.52
C GLY A 309 19.68 -11.05 -47.09
N TYR A 310 19.91 -10.82 -45.80
CA TYR A 310 20.59 -9.62 -45.28
C TYR A 310 22.09 -9.89 -45.06
N GLY A 311 22.90 -9.57 -46.08
CA GLY A 311 24.36 -9.37 -46.01
C GLY A 311 25.18 -10.35 -45.15
N PRO A 312 26.42 -9.99 -44.81
CA PRO A 312 27.17 -10.70 -43.79
C PRO A 312 26.63 -10.33 -42.39
N PRO A 313 26.60 -11.29 -41.43
CA PRO A 313 25.95 -11.11 -40.12
C PRO A 313 26.54 -9.98 -39.26
N ASN A 314 27.82 -9.65 -39.47
CA ASN A 314 28.53 -8.60 -38.75
C ASN A 314 28.04 -7.21 -39.15
N GLU A 315 27.90 -6.91 -40.44
CA GLU A 315 27.41 -5.62 -40.92
C GLU A 315 25.98 -5.38 -40.43
N PHE A 316 25.11 -6.39 -40.56
CA PHE A 316 23.74 -6.29 -40.04
C PHE A 316 23.69 -6.07 -38.52
N ALA A 317 24.56 -6.73 -37.74
CA ALA A 317 24.61 -6.53 -36.30
C ALA A 317 25.10 -5.12 -35.91
N ILE A 318 26.08 -4.57 -36.65
CA ILE A 318 26.59 -3.21 -36.46
C ILE A 318 25.53 -2.17 -36.81
N ASP A 319 24.86 -2.32 -37.96
CA ASP A 319 23.76 -1.45 -38.38
C ASP A 319 22.62 -1.50 -37.36
N ARG A 320 22.24 -2.70 -36.91
CA ARG A 320 21.19 -2.88 -35.92
C ARG A 320 21.53 -2.19 -34.61
N LEU A 321 22.76 -2.34 -34.11
CA LEU A 321 23.21 -1.68 -32.89
C LEU A 321 23.19 -0.15 -33.05
N THR A 322 23.70 0.36 -34.16
CA THR A 322 23.78 1.78 -34.45
C THR A 322 22.38 2.40 -34.52
N SER A 323 21.45 1.79 -35.27
CA SER A 323 20.03 2.13 -35.28
C SER A 323 19.39 2.11 -33.88
N VAL A 324 19.72 1.11 -33.06
CA VAL A 324 19.20 1.01 -31.68
C VAL A 324 19.71 2.15 -30.81
N PHE A 325 20.99 2.49 -30.91
CA PHE A 325 21.59 3.61 -30.19
C PHE A 325 20.96 4.94 -30.62
N ILE A 326 20.71 5.15 -31.92
CA ILE A 326 20.00 6.33 -32.42
C ILE A 326 18.60 6.42 -31.79
N GLY A 327 17.85 5.31 -31.77
CA GLY A 327 16.51 5.28 -31.17
C GLY A 327 16.52 5.56 -29.66
N LEU A 328 17.44 4.95 -28.91
CA LEU A 328 17.61 5.19 -27.48
C LEU A 328 18.05 6.63 -27.19
N PHE A 329 18.96 7.17 -27.99
CA PHE A 329 19.40 8.56 -27.88
C PHE A 329 18.25 9.54 -28.08
N CYS A 330 17.41 9.32 -29.10
CA CYS A 330 16.23 10.16 -29.35
C CYS A 330 15.22 10.08 -28.22
N LEU A 331 14.99 8.89 -27.67
CA LEU A 331 14.10 8.69 -26.52
C LEU A 331 14.60 9.47 -25.31
N VAL A 332 15.89 9.33 -24.97
CA VAL A 332 16.52 10.04 -23.86
C VAL A 332 16.51 11.56 -24.08
N LEU A 333 16.87 12.02 -25.27
CA LEU A 333 16.93 13.44 -25.61
C LEU A 333 15.55 14.10 -25.47
N VAL A 334 14.51 13.45 -25.96
CA VAL A 334 13.13 13.98 -25.88
C VAL A 334 12.61 13.99 -24.45
N GLU A 335 12.93 12.98 -23.63
CA GLU A 335 12.60 13.00 -22.20
C GLU A 335 13.31 14.13 -21.46
N LEU A 336 14.59 14.36 -21.74
CA LEU A 336 15.35 15.48 -21.15
C LEU A 336 14.83 16.84 -21.62
N ALA A 337 14.43 16.98 -22.87
CA ALA A 337 14.04 18.25 -23.46
C ALA A 337 12.58 18.66 -23.15
N ILE A 338 11.63 17.72 -23.17
CA ILE A 338 10.20 18.07 -23.06
C ILE A 338 9.76 18.23 -21.61
N GLN A 339 10.27 17.41 -20.68
CA GLN A 339 10.13 17.61 -19.23
C GLN A 339 10.91 16.52 -18.48
N PRO A 340 12.07 16.80 -17.87
CA PRO A 340 12.80 15.80 -17.09
C PRO A 340 12.04 15.51 -15.78
N VAL A 341 11.08 14.59 -15.83
CA VAL A 341 10.34 14.15 -14.63
C VAL A 341 11.10 12.98 -14.02
N ARG A 342 12.13 13.29 -13.22
CA ARG A 342 12.85 12.29 -12.42
C ARG A 342 11.87 11.63 -11.44
N ALA A 343 11.99 10.32 -11.24
CA ALA A 343 11.13 9.61 -10.30
C ALA A 343 11.32 10.14 -8.87
N ALA A 344 12.53 10.58 -8.52
CA ALA A 344 12.84 11.26 -7.26
C ALA A 344 12.03 12.56 -7.05
N THR A 345 11.95 13.43 -8.07
CA THR A 345 11.17 14.68 -8.00
C THR A 345 9.68 14.39 -7.86
N LEU A 346 9.21 13.36 -8.56
CA LEU A 346 7.82 12.94 -8.51
C LEU A 346 7.49 12.27 -7.15
N ALA A 347 8.42 11.52 -6.55
CA ALA A 347 8.32 10.99 -5.19
C ALA A 347 8.24 12.12 -4.15
N ARG A 348 9.07 13.17 -4.26
CA ARG A 348 8.98 14.37 -3.39
C ARG A 348 7.63 15.08 -3.51
N ARG A 349 7.13 15.27 -4.74
CA ARG A 349 5.81 15.87 -4.97
C ARG A 349 4.69 14.99 -4.40
N HIS A 350 4.75 13.68 -4.60
CA HIS A 350 3.75 12.77 -4.07
C HIS A 350 3.81 12.63 -2.54
N LEU A 351 4.98 12.80 -1.93
CA LEU A 351 5.13 12.91 -0.49
C LEU A 351 4.34 14.12 0.04
N PHE A 352 4.50 15.29 -0.57
CA PHE A 352 3.69 16.48 -0.26
C PHE A 352 2.19 16.20 -0.39
N LEU A 353 1.76 15.62 -1.51
CA LEU A 353 0.34 15.30 -1.72
C LEU A 353 -0.20 14.28 -0.70
N THR A 354 0.63 13.35 -0.25
CA THR A 354 0.27 12.35 0.76
C THR A 354 0.08 13.01 2.12
N LEU A 355 0.98 13.93 2.51
CA LEU A 355 0.85 14.74 3.73
C LEU A 355 -0.41 15.62 3.70
N VAL A 356 -0.71 16.28 2.58
CA VAL A 356 -1.96 17.06 2.43
C VAL A 356 -3.19 16.17 2.61
N SER A 357 -3.18 14.97 2.02
CA SER A 357 -4.29 14.03 2.17
C SER A 357 -4.45 13.52 3.59
N PHE A 358 -3.33 13.32 4.30
CA PHE A 358 -3.32 12.94 5.70
C PHE A 358 -3.86 14.07 6.58
N GLN A 359 -3.49 15.32 6.29
CA GLN A 359 -4.03 16.50 6.96
C GLN A 359 -5.56 16.59 6.82
N GLU A 360 -6.08 16.40 5.60
CA GLU A 360 -7.53 16.39 5.36
C GLU A 360 -8.23 15.26 6.13
N LEU A 361 -7.59 14.10 6.25
CA LEU A 361 -8.11 12.97 7.00
C LEU A 361 -8.15 13.25 8.52
N LEU A 362 -7.10 13.86 9.07
CA LEU A 362 -7.07 14.29 10.48
C LEU A 362 -8.12 15.36 10.78
N LYS A 363 -8.31 16.34 9.87
CA LYS A 363 -9.41 17.32 9.96
C LYS A 363 -10.77 16.63 10.01
N GLU A 364 -11.00 15.65 9.14
CA GLU A 364 -12.26 14.92 9.13
C GLU A 364 -12.47 14.12 10.42
N MET A 365 -11.44 13.45 10.95
CA MET A 365 -11.53 12.74 12.23
C MET A 365 -11.84 13.67 13.40
N ARG A 366 -11.24 14.87 13.44
CA ARG A 366 -11.53 15.92 14.42
C ARG A 366 -13.02 16.29 14.44
N PHE A 367 -13.71 16.28 13.30
CA PHE A 367 -15.12 16.67 13.19
C PHE A 367 -16.13 15.50 13.21
N CYS A 368 -15.65 14.24 13.15
CA CYS A 368 -16.52 13.07 12.92
C CYS A 368 -17.21 12.51 14.16
N TYR A 369 -16.69 12.76 15.37
CA TYR A 369 -17.33 12.23 16.57
C TYR A 369 -18.71 12.89 16.75
N GLY A 370 -19.78 12.11 16.55
CA GLY A 370 -21.16 12.57 16.73
C GLY A 370 -21.92 13.09 15.51
N ARG A 371 -21.27 13.30 14.35
CA ARG A 371 -21.91 13.90 13.16
C ARG A 371 -21.70 13.06 11.90
N GLY A 372 -22.33 11.87 11.84
CA GLY A 372 -22.66 11.13 10.62
C GLY A 372 -21.53 10.76 9.63
N LYS A 373 -21.41 9.46 9.32
CA LYS A 373 -20.42 8.74 8.47
C LYS A 373 -19.98 9.30 7.09
N ASN A 374 -20.54 10.39 6.58
CA ASN A 374 -20.59 10.58 5.12
C ASN A 374 -19.30 11.08 4.44
N GLY A 375 -18.20 11.36 5.18
CA GLY A 375 -16.93 11.86 4.61
C GLY A 375 -15.68 11.00 4.88
N LEU A 376 -15.53 10.48 6.09
CA LEU A 376 -14.28 9.89 6.59
C LEU A 376 -13.74 8.70 5.77
N SER A 377 -14.59 7.74 5.42
CA SER A 377 -14.20 6.57 4.63
C SER A 377 -13.65 6.97 3.25
N SER A 378 -14.22 8.02 2.63
CA SER A 378 -13.76 8.49 1.32
C SER A 378 -12.38 9.15 1.39
N LYS A 379 -12.11 9.90 2.46
CA LYS A 379 -10.81 10.55 2.71
C LYS A 379 -9.74 9.55 3.09
N PHE A 380 -10.09 8.51 3.83
CA PHE A 380 -9.19 7.40 4.12
C PHE A 380 -8.73 6.70 2.84
N GLU A 381 -9.66 6.38 1.93
CA GLU A 381 -9.31 5.76 0.64
C GLU A 381 -8.45 6.69 -0.24
N GLU A 382 -8.71 8.00 -0.22
CA GLU A 382 -7.88 8.99 -0.93
C GLU A 382 -6.44 9.02 -0.40
N PHE A 383 -6.28 9.08 0.92
CA PHE A 383 -4.97 9.03 1.58
C PHE A 383 -4.22 7.74 1.23
N ARG A 384 -4.92 6.61 1.30
CA ARG A 384 -4.34 5.29 1.04
C ARG A 384 -3.88 5.14 -0.41
N GLU A 385 -4.64 5.67 -1.37
CA GLU A 385 -4.24 5.65 -2.76
C GLU A 385 -2.96 6.48 -2.99
N LYS A 386 -2.88 7.68 -2.40
CA LYS A 386 -1.68 8.51 -2.50
C LYS A 386 -0.47 7.85 -1.83
N GLN A 387 -0.66 7.19 -0.69
CA GLN A 387 0.36 6.40 0.00
C GLN A 387 0.90 5.24 -0.87
N ARG A 388 0.03 4.52 -1.59
CA ARG A 388 0.44 3.45 -2.51
C ARG A 388 1.22 3.99 -3.69
N VAL A 389 0.75 5.08 -4.30
CA VAL A 389 1.44 5.73 -5.41
C VAL A 389 2.83 6.18 -4.95
N LEU A 390 2.93 6.82 -3.78
CA LEU A 390 4.22 7.21 -3.20
C LEU A 390 5.16 6.00 -3.04
N LYS A 391 4.68 4.86 -2.54
CA LYS A 391 5.48 3.63 -2.42
C LYS A 391 6.06 3.17 -3.75
N CYS A 392 5.26 3.15 -4.82
CA CYS A 392 5.74 2.76 -6.15
C CYS A 392 6.81 3.74 -6.67
N LEU A 393 6.60 5.04 -6.47
CA LEU A 393 7.51 6.08 -6.95
C LEU A 393 8.85 6.07 -6.23
N VAL A 394 8.86 5.75 -4.93
CA VAL A 394 10.10 5.56 -4.17
C VAL A 394 10.88 4.36 -4.70
N GLN A 395 10.20 3.26 -5.05
CA GLN A 395 10.86 2.10 -5.67
C GLN A 395 11.43 2.43 -7.05
N ASP A 396 10.69 3.19 -7.86
CA ASP A 396 11.16 3.64 -9.16
C ASP A 396 12.38 4.56 -9.01
N ALA A 397 12.34 5.51 -8.06
CA ALA A 397 13.44 6.43 -7.78
C ALA A 397 14.72 5.73 -7.29
N GLU A 398 14.61 4.66 -6.50
CA GLU A 398 15.78 3.87 -6.10
C GLU A 398 16.39 3.05 -7.23
N SER A 399 15.59 2.68 -8.22
CA SER A 399 16.05 1.96 -9.40
C SER A 399 16.62 2.89 -10.48
N GLU A 400 16.45 4.20 -10.30
CA GLU A 400 16.91 5.21 -11.24
C GLU A 400 18.40 5.48 -11.03
N PRO A 401 19.26 5.39 -12.06
CA PRO A 401 20.66 5.74 -11.96
C PRO A 401 20.83 7.24 -11.64
N ASP A 402 21.70 7.57 -10.69
CA ASP A 402 21.86 8.94 -10.20
C ASP A 402 22.50 9.90 -11.23
N PHE A 403 23.21 9.38 -12.24
CA PHE A 403 23.88 10.12 -13.31
C PHE A 403 24.46 11.49 -12.89
N TRP A 404 23.78 12.60 -13.24
CA TRP A 404 24.22 13.99 -13.04
C TRP A 404 23.48 14.67 -11.87
N TYR A 405 22.63 13.93 -11.16
CA TYR A 405 21.78 14.43 -10.08
C TYR A 405 22.28 13.92 -8.72
N LEU A 406 21.87 14.62 -7.65
CA LEU A 406 22.16 14.17 -6.29
C LEU A 406 21.58 12.75 -6.06
N PRO A 407 22.31 11.85 -5.37
CA PRO A 407 21.81 10.53 -5.00
C PRO A 407 20.44 10.58 -4.34
N PHE A 408 19.53 9.70 -4.78
CA PHE A 408 18.23 9.59 -4.14
C PHE A 408 18.36 8.95 -2.75
N HIS A 409 17.97 9.68 -1.70
CA HIS A 409 17.96 9.18 -0.31
C HIS A 409 16.80 8.20 -0.06
N GLY A 410 16.88 7.03 -0.69
CA GLY A 410 15.86 5.99 -0.63
C GLY A 410 15.55 5.50 0.79
N SER A 411 16.52 5.51 1.71
CA SER A 411 16.33 5.12 3.11
C SER A 411 15.32 6.00 3.86
N CYS A 412 15.41 7.32 3.73
CA CYS A 412 14.49 8.27 4.36
C CYS A 412 13.08 8.12 3.79
N TYR A 413 12.96 8.04 2.47
CA TYR A 413 11.67 7.82 1.80
C TYR A 413 11.05 6.46 2.16
N LYS A 414 11.84 5.39 2.26
CA LYS A 414 11.38 4.08 2.71
C LYS A 414 10.84 4.11 4.12
N ARG A 415 11.53 4.81 5.04
CA ARG A 415 11.06 5.01 6.42
C ARG A 415 9.71 5.74 6.43
N VAL A 416 9.59 6.86 5.71
CA VAL A 416 8.33 7.62 5.60
C VAL A 416 7.20 6.78 5.01
N VAL A 417 7.45 6.04 3.93
CA VAL A 417 6.45 5.13 3.34
C VAL A 417 6.05 4.03 4.32
N GLY A 418 7.00 3.52 5.12
CA GLY A 418 6.75 2.61 6.23
C GLY A 418 5.81 3.21 7.27
N SER A 419 6.13 4.41 7.77
CA SER A 419 5.32 5.11 8.76
C SER A 419 3.91 5.43 8.25
N PHE A 420 3.76 5.90 7.02
CA PHE A 420 2.43 6.08 6.43
C PHE A 420 1.65 4.77 6.29
N SER A 421 2.33 3.66 6.01
CA SER A 421 1.68 2.34 5.97
C SER A 421 1.18 1.94 7.36
N ASN A 422 1.95 2.22 8.42
CA ASN A 422 1.56 1.94 9.80
C ASN A 422 0.39 2.83 10.22
N ILE A 423 0.47 4.13 9.95
CA ILE A 423 -0.62 5.09 10.16
C ILE A 423 -1.91 4.62 9.49
N ALA A 424 -1.85 4.16 8.23
CA ALA A 424 -3.03 3.65 7.53
C ALA A 424 -3.65 2.42 8.23
N ASN A 425 -2.84 1.52 8.78
CA ASN A 425 -3.32 0.35 9.53
C ASN A 425 -3.98 0.77 10.86
N ILE A 426 -3.33 1.68 11.60
CA ILE A 426 -3.81 2.18 12.89
C ILE A 426 -5.12 2.96 12.73
N LEU A 427 -5.17 3.88 11.76
CA LEU A 427 -6.36 4.71 11.49
C LEU A 427 -7.60 3.89 11.13
N PHE A 428 -7.41 2.76 10.43
CA PHE A 428 -8.52 1.88 10.10
C PHE A 428 -9.20 1.35 11.36
N VAL A 429 -8.40 0.85 12.32
CA VAL A 429 -8.91 0.33 13.60
C VAL A 429 -9.42 1.45 14.49
N ALA A 430 -8.72 2.60 14.55
CA ALA A 430 -9.16 3.78 15.29
C ALA A 430 -10.55 4.25 14.84
N THR A 431 -10.75 4.37 13.52
CA THR A 431 -12.05 4.74 12.94
C THR A 431 -13.12 3.73 13.33
N ARG A 432 -12.81 2.44 13.30
CA ARG A 432 -13.76 1.40 13.70
C ARG A 432 -14.13 1.49 15.18
N ASN A 433 -13.15 1.68 16.07
CA ASN A 433 -13.41 1.84 17.50
C ASN A 433 -14.27 3.06 17.79
N LEU A 434 -13.99 4.20 17.13
CA LEU A 434 -14.83 5.40 17.25
C LEU A 434 -16.25 5.16 16.74
N GLU A 435 -16.42 4.43 15.63
CA GLU A 435 -17.75 4.01 15.16
C GLU A 435 -18.48 3.16 16.19
N MET A 436 -17.79 2.20 16.80
CA MET A 436 -18.38 1.32 17.81
C MET A 436 -18.75 2.09 19.08
N LEU A 437 -17.89 2.99 19.55
CA LEU A 437 -18.17 3.89 20.68
C LEU A 437 -19.39 4.78 20.39
N SER A 438 -19.51 5.34 19.18
CA SER A 438 -20.67 6.14 18.79
C SER A 438 -21.97 5.34 18.65
N GLY A 439 -21.87 4.04 18.38
CA GLY A 439 -23.02 3.12 18.27
C GLY A 439 -23.53 2.63 19.62
N LEU A 440 -22.71 2.71 20.67
CA LEU A 440 -23.12 2.42 22.04
C LEU A 440 -23.95 3.60 22.56
N LYS A 441 -25.26 3.38 22.73
CA LYS A 441 -26.21 4.38 23.26
C LYS A 441 -25.91 4.81 24.71
N VAL A 442 -24.95 4.15 25.36
CA VAL A 442 -24.66 4.18 26.80
C VAL A 442 -23.57 5.22 27.17
N CYS A 443 -22.99 5.94 26.20
CA CYS A 443 -22.05 7.01 26.53
C CYS A 443 -22.79 8.18 27.21
N ALA A 444 -22.62 8.32 28.52
CA ALA A 444 -23.02 9.53 29.25
C ALA A 444 -22.51 10.77 28.51
N VAL A 445 -23.34 11.81 28.48
CA VAL A 445 -23.07 13.05 27.74
C VAL A 445 -21.76 13.72 28.21
N SER A 446 -21.41 13.55 29.49
CA SER A 446 -20.12 13.97 30.07
C SER A 446 -18.94 13.26 29.43
N LEU A 447 -18.91 11.93 29.51
CA LEU A 447 -17.84 11.09 28.99
C LEU A 447 -17.58 11.31 27.49
N ARG A 448 -18.67 11.47 26.75
CA ARG A 448 -18.65 11.79 25.34
C ARG A 448 -17.94 13.12 25.08
N ARG A 449 -18.24 14.15 25.86
CA ARG A 449 -17.63 15.47 25.73
C ARG A 449 -16.14 15.42 26.06
N ASP A 450 -15.77 14.72 27.12
CA ASP A 450 -14.37 14.59 27.54
C ASP A 450 -13.54 13.86 26.46
N LEU A 451 -14.11 12.81 25.86
CA LEU A 451 -13.50 12.12 24.73
C LEU A 451 -13.40 13.01 23.48
N GLU A 452 -14.44 13.79 23.17
CA GLU A 452 -14.45 14.75 22.05
C GLU A 452 -13.35 15.82 22.25
N GLU A 453 -13.23 16.41 23.44
CA GLU A 453 -12.23 17.42 23.76
C GLU A 453 -10.80 16.86 23.68
N GLN A 454 -10.57 15.66 24.22
CA GLN A 454 -9.27 15.02 24.17
C GLN A 454 -8.87 14.63 22.74
N LEU A 455 -9.81 14.12 21.95
CA LEU A 455 -9.57 13.81 20.54
C LEU A 455 -9.29 15.10 19.75
N ASP A 456 -10.00 16.18 20.04
CA ASP A 456 -9.79 17.50 19.41
C ASP A 456 -8.38 18.03 19.68
N TYR A 457 -7.94 17.97 20.94
CA TYR A 457 -6.60 18.36 21.36
C TYR A 457 -5.52 17.53 20.65
N GLU A 458 -5.62 16.20 20.71
CA GLU A 458 -4.64 15.29 20.14
C GLU A 458 -4.55 15.38 18.61
N MET A 459 -5.69 15.44 17.92
CA MET A 459 -5.71 15.65 16.48
C MET A 459 -5.20 17.05 16.12
N GLY A 460 -5.44 18.06 16.96
CA GLY A 460 -4.92 19.41 16.82
C GLY A 460 -3.38 19.46 16.86
N VAL A 461 -2.76 18.74 17.80
CA VAL A 461 -1.29 18.62 17.88
C VAL A 461 -0.73 17.97 16.61
N LEU A 462 -1.29 16.83 16.19
CA LEU A 462 -0.86 16.15 14.96
C LEU A 462 -1.01 17.03 13.71
N LEU A 463 -2.12 17.76 13.62
CA LEU A 463 -2.37 18.72 12.53
C LEU A 463 -1.31 19.82 12.50
N GLY A 464 -0.96 20.39 13.65
CA GLY A 464 0.10 21.39 13.78
C GLY A 464 1.45 20.89 13.27
N THR A 465 1.82 19.64 13.61
CA THR A 465 3.04 19.01 13.09
C THR A 465 3.00 18.83 11.58
N VAL A 466 1.87 18.35 11.03
CA VAL A 466 1.71 18.18 9.57
C VAL A 466 1.77 19.53 8.85
N ASP A 467 1.15 20.58 9.37
CA ASP A 467 1.20 21.93 8.82
C ASP A 467 2.63 22.48 8.79
N SER A 468 3.39 22.32 9.88
CA SER A 468 4.80 22.69 9.92
C SER A 468 5.64 21.98 8.85
N LEU A 469 5.38 20.69 8.60
CA LEU A 469 6.05 19.93 7.56
C LEU A 469 5.67 20.39 6.15
N LEU A 470 4.39 20.68 5.91
CA LEU A 470 3.91 21.19 4.63
C LEU A 470 4.52 22.56 4.32
N GLU A 471 4.62 23.45 5.31
CA GLU A 471 5.29 24.74 5.17
C GLU A 471 6.78 24.58 4.83
N LYS A 472 7.50 23.72 5.58
CA LYS A 472 8.92 23.42 5.31
C LYS A 472 9.16 22.85 3.91
N MET A 473 8.25 22.03 3.40
CA MET A 473 8.40 21.46 2.05
C MET A 473 7.97 22.41 0.92
N SER A 474 7.14 23.40 1.20
CA SER A 474 6.64 24.38 0.23
C SER A 474 7.50 25.64 0.13
N SER A 475 8.24 25.99 1.19
CA SER A 475 9.13 27.15 1.21
C SER A 475 10.40 26.91 0.36
N PRO A 476 10.72 27.76 -0.63
CA PRO A 476 12.05 27.81 -1.22
C PRO A 476 13.02 28.41 -0.20
N ARG A 477 14.07 27.69 0.18
CA ARG A 477 15.02 28.19 1.20
C ARG A 477 15.68 29.48 0.70
N LYS A 478 15.49 30.58 1.44
CA LYS A 478 16.44 31.71 1.47
C LYS A 478 17.73 31.18 2.10
N SER A 479 18.84 31.38 1.42
CA SER A 479 20.17 31.15 1.98
C SER A 479 20.39 32.07 3.17
N SER A 480 20.67 31.50 4.35
CA SER A 480 21.68 32.04 5.27
C SER A 480 22.03 30.95 6.28
N GLU A 481 23.33 30.70 6.32
CA GLU A 481 24.18 30.60 7.51
C GLU A 481 23.84 29.58 8.60
N GLU A 482 24.84 28.71 8.79
CA GLU A 482 25.24 28.02 10.01
C GLU A 482 24.38 28.34 11.24
N ALA A 483 23.61 27.34 11.66
CA ALA A 483 23.10 27.28 13.02
C ALA A 483 23.83 26.13 13.73
N ASP A 484 24.58 26.53 14.74
CA ASP A 484 25.32 25.69 15.67
C ASP A 484 24.50 24.51 16.16
N CYS A 485 25.20 23.40 16.35
CA CYS A 485 24.72 22.26 17.11
C CYS A 485 24.65 22.64 18.58
N GLU A 486 23.57 23.29 19.01
CA GLU A 486 23.19 23.26 20.41
C GLU A 486 22.54 21.89 20.68
N GLU A 487 23.26 21.06 21.43
CA GLU A 487 22.69 19.94 22.19
C GLU A 487 21.57 20.52 23.08
N MET A 488 20.31 20.35 22.67
CA MET A 488 19.23 20.36 23.66
C MET A 488 19.33 19.07 24.44
N ASP A 489 19.75 19.21 25.70
CA ASP A 489 19.51 18.25 26.76
C ASP A 489 18.09 17.70 26.62
N GLY A 490 18.02 16.39 26.38
CA GLY A 490 16.77 15.66 26.32
C GLY A 490 16.14 15.65 27.71
N GLU A 491 15.25 16.60 27.98
CA GLU A 491 14.14 16.31 28.88
C GLU A 491 13.39 15.14 28.26
N VAL A 492 13.53 13.98 28.91
CA VAL A 492 12.68 12.82 28.70
C VAL A 492 11.25 13.30 28.89
N VAL A 493 10.57 13.61 27.79
CA VAL A 493 9.12 13.78 27.77
C VAL A 493 8.56 12.45 28.23
N GLN A 494 8.24 12.41 29.52
CA GLN A 494 7.52 11.34 30.17
C GLN A 494 6.33 11.02 29.26
N ASN A 495 6.19 9.75 28.87
CA ASN A 495 5.06 9.23 28.11
C ASN A 495 3.76 9.73 28.77
N SER A 496 3.23 10.86 28.32
CA SER A 496 1.85 11.26 28.55
C SER A 496 1.01 10.44 27.58
N GLY A 497 1.02 9.13 27.80
CA GLY A 497 -0.01 8.25 27.30
C GLY A 497 -1.33 8.84 27.75
N LEU A 498 -2.32 8.80 26.86
CA LEU A 498 -3.68 9.21 27.15
C LEU A 498 -4.08 8.61 28.51
N THR A 499 -4.16 9.42 29.56
CA THR A 499 -4.91 9.09 30.78
C THR A 499 -6.36 9.17 30.39
N LEU A 500 -6.81 8.20 29.60
CA LEU A 500 -8.21 8.00 29.34
C LEU A 500 -8.86 7.72 30.68
N ILE A 501 -9.87 8.55 30.95
CA ILE A 501 -11.07 8.26 31.73
C ILE A 501 -10.90 6.99 32.59
N THR A 502 -10.80 7.22 33.89
CA THR A 502 -10.64 6.14 34.85
C THR A 502 -11.81 5.16 34.76
N GLU A 503 -11.58 3.89 35.07
CA GLU A 503 -12.65 2.89 35.12
C GLU A 503 -13.80 3.32 36.03
N ASP A 504 -13.49 4.11 37.07
CA ASP A 504 -14.47 4.71 37.97
C ASP A 504 -15.38 5.71 37.23
N GLU A 505 -14.85 6.56 36.35
CA GLU A 505 -15.65 7.48 35.53
C GLU A 505 -16.50 6.74 34.49
N ILE A 506 -16.03 5.63 33.93
CA ILE A 506 -16.81 4.75 33.04
C ILE A 506 -17.96 4.09 33.82
N ARG A 507 -17.67 3.58 35.03
CA ARG A 507 -18.68 2.94 35.89
C ARG A 507 -19.73 3.94 36.38
N ILE A 508 -19.31 5.16 36.73
CA ILE A 508 -20.23 6.25 37.11
C ILE A 508 -21.12 6.61 35.92
N ALA A 509 -20.56 6.74 34.71
CA ALA A 509 -21.30 7.04 33.48
C ALA A 509 -22.33 5.95 33.10
N ILE A 510 -22.05 4.68 33.40
CA ILE A 510 -22.98 3.56 33.13
C ILE A 510 -24.04 3.43 34.22
N GLY A 511 -23.68 3.73 35.48
CA GLY A 511 -24.58 3.62 36.63
C GLY A 511 -25.70 4.65 36.70
N GLU A 512 -25.62 5.74 35.92
CA GLU A 512 -26.64 6.80 35.91
C GLU A 512 -27.88 6.47 35.04
N ASP A 513 -27.84 5.50 34.13
CA ASP A 513 -28.89 5.33 33.11
C ASP A 513 -29.73 4.02 33.15
N TYR A 514 -29.35 2.93 33.85
CA TYR A 514 -30.15 1.68 33.86
C TYR A 514 -30.00 0.79 35.13
N GLU A 515 -31.11 0.19 35.59
CA GLU A 515 -31.22 -0.66 36.80
C GLU A 515 -30.92 -2.17 36.60
N ASP A 516 -30.44 -2.65 35.45
CA ASP A 516 -30.22 -4.11 35.22
C ASP A 516 -28.73 -4.50 35.11
N SER A 517 -28.27 -5.41 35.97
CA SER A 517 -26.85 -5.52 36.35
C SER A 517 -25.94 -6.32 35.41
N SER A 518 -26.46 -7.28 34.63
CA SER A 518 -25.60 -8.19 33.84
C SER A 518 -25.23 -7.65 32.45
N ASP A 519 -26.14 -6.95 31.78
CA ASP A 519 -25.89 -6.41 30.44
C ASP A 519 -25.02 -5.13 30.50
N ASN A 520 -25.07 -4.40 31.61
CA ASN A 520 -24.28 -3.19 31.86
C ASN A 520 -22.78 -3.47 32.00
N GLU A 521 -22.40 -4.60 32.61
CA GLU A 521 -21.00 -4.99 32.78
C GLU A 521 -20.34 -5.29 31.42
N VAL A 522 -21.03 -6.03 30.55
CA VAL A 522 -20.55 -6.38 29.20
C VAL A 522 -20.40 -5.15 28.29
N VAL A 523 -21.33 -4.19 28.40
CA VAL A 523 -21.24 -2.93 27.65
C VAL A 523 -20.08 -2.08 28.16
N GLY A 524 -19.90 -2.00 29.48
CA GLY A 524 -18.79 -1.27 30.10
C GLY A 524 -17.42 -1.81 29.71
N GLU A 525 -17.22 -3.13 29.75
CA GLU A 525 -15.97 -3.76 29.33
C GLU A 525 -15.65 -3.51 27.85
N ARG A 526 -16.67 -3.55 26.98
CA ARG A 526 -16.50 -3.29 25.54
C ARG A 526 -16.14 -1.83 25.30
N MET A 527 -16.77 -0.93 26.03
CA MET A 527 -16.55 0.50 25.95
C MET A 527 -15.13 0.87 26.42
N ASP A 528 -14.72 0.35 27.57
CA ASP A 528 -13.36 0.48 28.10
C ASP A 528 -12.30 -0.02 27.11
N ARG A 529 -12.53 -1.19 26.50
CA ARG A 529 -11.64 -1.74 25.46
C ARG A 529 -11.48 -0.82 24.25
N TYR A 530 -12.58 -0.32 23.69
CA TYR A 530 -12.49 0.57 22.53
C TYR A 530 -11.86 1.90 22.87
N LEU A 531 -12.15 2.44 24.05
CA LEU A 531 -11.59 3.68 24.54
C LEU A 531 -10.06 3.55 24.70
N LYS A 532 -9.60 2.57 25.48
CA LYS A 532 -8.17 2.26 25.65
C LYS A 532 -7.49 1.94 24.30
N GLY A 533 -8.22 1.27 23.40
CA GLY A 533 -7.78 1.03 22.03
C GLY A 533 -7.55 2.31 21.22
N VAL A 534 -8.46 3.30 21.29
CA VAL A 534 -8.31 4.61 20.65
C VAL A 534 -7.12 5.38 21.25
N GLY A 535 -6.95 5.34 22.57
CA GLY A 535 -5.79 5.98 23.22
C GLY A 535 -4.46 5.39 22.74
N PHE A 536 -4.39 4.06 22.62
CA PHE A 536 -3.24 3.39 22.03
C PHE A 536 -3.03 3.81 20.57
N CYS A 537 -4.09 3.94 19.76
CA CYS A 537 -3.99 4.43 18.38
C CYS A 537 -3.32 5.80 18.31
N ILE A 538 -3.79 6.76 19.12
CA ILE A 538 -3.29 8.13 19.14
C ILE A 538 -1.80 8.14 19.52
N SER A 539 -1.39 7.36 20.52
CA SER A 539 0.01 7.24 20.90
C SER A 539 0.90 6.70 19.76
N CYS A 540 0.41 5.71 19.01
CA CYS A 540 1.12 5.17 17.86
C CYS A 540 1.16 6.15 16.69
N LEU A 541 0.08 6.89 16.45
CA LEU A 541 0.04 7.95 15.42
C LEU A 541 1.08 9.02 15.72
N ARG A 542 1.21 9.47 16.98
CA ARG A 542 2.24 10.43 17.40
C ARG A 542 3.64 9.90 17.11
N LYS A 543 3.94 8.67 17.55
CA LYS A 543 5.24 8.03 17.31
C LYS A 543 5.60 7.90 15.83
N GLU A 544 4.65 7.51 14.98
CA GLU A 544 4.87 7.43 13.53
C GLU A 544 5.00 8.83 12.90
N MET A 545 4.30 9.82 13.44
CA MET A 545 4.42 11.21 12.99
C MET A 545 5.79 11.81 13.32
N ASP A 546 6.35 11.53 14.49
CA ASP A 546 7.70 11.96 14.87
C ASP A 546 8.76 11.38 13.92
N GLN A 547 8.60 10.12 13.51
CA GLN A 547 9.48 9.49 12.52
C GLN A 547 9.36 10.15 11.14
N ILE A 548 8.14 10.49 10.72
CA ILE A 548 7.90 11.23 9.47
C ILE A 548 8.55 12.61 9.56
N GLU A 549 8.42 13.30 10.68
CA GLU A 549 9.03 14.62 10.86
C GLU A 549 10.55 14.57 10.72
N VAL A 550 11.23 13.65 11.40
CA VAL A 550 12.69 13.47 11.30
C VAL A 550 13.09 13.19 9.85
N CYS A 551 12.42 12.24 9.20
CA CYS A 551 12.78 11.87 7.82
C CYS A 551 12.46 12.97 6.81
N VAL A 552 11.37 13.74 6.99
CA VAL A 552 11.03 14.86 6.11
C VAL A 552 12.01 16.02 6.30
N LYS A 553 12.45 16.30 7.53
CA LYS A 553 13.52 17.29 7.80
C LYS A 553 14.80 16.91 7.09
N GLU A 554 15.20 15.63 7.14
CA GLU A 554 16.33 15.12 6.36
C GLU A 554 16.08 15.33 4.86
N ILE A 555 14.95 14.87 4.30
CA ILE A 555 14.64 14.99 2.86
C ILE A 555 14.69 16.45 2.38
N VAL A 556 14.23 17.40 3.19
CA VAL A 556 14.31 18.84 2.89
C VAL A 556 15.74 19.35 3.00
N GLY A 557 16.51 18.90 3.99
CA GLY A 557 17.91 19.27 4.19
C GLY A 557 18.84 18.78 3.06
N TRP A 558 18.57 17.60 2.50
CA TRP A 558 19.34 17.00 1.40
C TRP A 558 18.86 17.41 0.01
N GLY A 559 17.70 18.05 -0.11
CA GLY A 559 17.11 18.41 -1.40
C GLY A 559 17.75 19.64 -2.04
N ILE A 560 19.03 19.54 -2.44
CA ILE A 560 19.78 20.47 -3.30
C ILE A 560 20.22 19.74 -4.57
#